data_AF-A0A962Z2I8-F1
#
_entry.id   AF-A0A962Z2I8-F1
#
_cell.length_a   1.000
_cell.length_b   1.000
_cell.length_c   1.000
_cell.angle_alpha   90.00
_cell.angle_beta   90.00
_cell.angle_gamma   90.00
#
_symmetry.space_group_name_H-M   'P 1'
#
loop_
_entity.id
_entity.type
_entity.pdbx_description
1 polymer ?
#
loop_
_entity_poly.entity_id
_entity_poly.type
_entity_poly.pdbx_seq_one_letter_code
_entity_poly.pdbx_strand_id
1 'polypeptide(L)'
;GIQAVEYYSQAMACYNEAIKHEEERENTPLRQRILGVAYANRGILRDRMGDYSGALSDYRESMRLAPEVVEGPGFLVRFMRNQAEKPPTIADRVRYLQAELVKPEAQRLLRMPAIDARQRAYSID
;
A
#
# COMPACT_ATOMS: atom_id res chain seq x y z
N GLY A 1 6.43 10.72 15.69
CA GLY A 1 6.47 12.06 16.31
C GLY A 1 5.46 12.96 15.64
N ILE A 2 5.17 14.13 16.22
CA ILE A 2 4.21 15.13 15.69
C ILE A 2 4.47 15.43 14.20
N GLN A 3 5.74 15.57 13.84
CA GLN A 3 6.18 15.80 12.46
C GLN A 3 5.75 14.70 11.47
N ALA A 4 5.75 13.43 11.88
CA ALA A 4 5.33 12.32 11.03
C ALA A 4 3.81 12.31 10.78
N VAL A 5 3.02 12.72 11.77
CA VAL A 5 1.56 12.83 11.65
C VAL A 5 1.20 13.93 10.66
N GLU A 6 1.92 15.04 10.70
CA GLU A 6 1.72 16.15 9.76
C GLU A 6 2.08 15.77 8.32
N TYR A 7 3.23 15.13 8.11
CA TYR A 7 3.60 14.61 6.78
C TYR A 7 2.58 13.61 6.23
N TYR A 8 2.09 12.69 7.07
CA TYR A 8 1.07 11.74 6.63
C TYR A 8 -0.25 12.42 6.28
N SER A 9 -0.64 13.46 7.03
CA SER A 9 -1.87 14.21 6.76
C SER A 9 -1.78 14.99 5.44
N GLN A 10 -0.64 15.64 5.18
CA GLN A 10 -0.38 16.33 3.91
C GLN A 10 -0.35 15.35 2.73
N ALA A 11 0.38 14.24 2.86
CA ALA A 11 0.41 13.20 1.83
C ALA A 11 -0.99 12.63 1.55
N MET A 12 -1.80 12.43 2.59
CA MET A 12 -3.19 11.95 2.44
C MET A 12 -4.03 12.93 1.63
N ALA A 13 -3.91 14.23 1.91
CA ALA A 13 -4.62 15.27 1.15
C ALA A 13 -4.20 15.26 -0.33
N CYS A 14 -2.90 15.18 -0.61
CA CYS A 14 -2.40 15.08 -1.98
C CYS A 14 -2.95 13.85 -2.72
N TYR A 15 -2.97 12.67 -2.09
CA TYR A 15 -3.53 11.46 -2.73
C TYR A 15 -5.03 11.56 -2.96
N ASN A 16 -5.78 12.15 -2.03
CA ASN A 16 -7.23 12.33 -2.20
C ASN A 16 -7.54 13.25 -3.39
N GLU A 17 -6.86 14.39 -3.49
CA GLU A 17 -7.04 15.33 -4.61
C GLU A 17 -6.58 14.71 -5.94
N ALA A 18 -5.45 14.00 -5.96
CA ALA A 18 -4.96 13.35 -7.16
C ALA A 18 -5.91 12.25 -7.66
N ILE A 19 -6.43 11.41 -6.76
CA ILE A 19 -7.41 10.37 -7.12
C ILE A 19 -8.68 11.01 -7.65
N LYS A 20 -9.21 12.03 -6.98
CA LYS A 20 -10.41 12.74 -7.42
C LYS A 20 -10.23 13.34 -8.81
N HIS A 21 -9.13 14.07 -9.03
CA HIS A 21 -8.83 14.65 -10.32
C HIS A 21 -8.71 13.59 -11.42
N GLU A 22 -8.00 12.50 -11.18
CA GLU A 22 -7.91 11.41 -12.14
C GLU A 22 -9.25 10.71 -12.34
N GLU A 23 -10.11 10.62 -11.31
CA GLU A 23 -11.43 10.02 -11.40
C GLU A 23 -12.35 10.75 -12.38
N GLU A 24 -12.25 12.08 -12.43
CA GLU A 24 -13.00 12.99 -13.32
C GLU A 24 -12.51 12.96 -14.78
N ARG A 25 -11.32 12.41 -15.03
CA ARG A 25 -10.75 12.29 -16.39
C ARG A 25 -11.35 11.12 -17.17
N GLU A 26 -11.20 11.20 -18.49
CA GLU A 26 -11.59 10.13 -19.41
C GLU A 26 -10.97 8.78 -19.02
N ASN A 27 -11.79 7.73 -19.04
CA ASN A 27 -11.41 6.38 -18.62
C ASN A 27 -10.48 5.70 -19.64
N THR A 28 -9.19 6.02 -19.58
CA THR A 28 -8.15 5.40 -20.41
C THR A 28 -7.36 4.32 -19.66
N PRO A 29 -6.73 3.35 -20.35
CA PRO A 29 -5.86 2.36 -19.70
C PRO A 29 -4.72 3.00 -18.89
N LEU A 30 -4.15 4.12 -19.39
CA LEU A 30 -3.12 4.86 -18.66
C LEU A 30 -3.66 5.45 -17.36
N ARG A 31 -4.84 6.08 -17.40
CA ARG A 31 -5.52 6.59 -16.19
C ARG A 31 -5.80 5.47 -15.19
N GLN A 32 -6.29 4.31 -15.64
CA GLN A 32 -6.55 3.17 -14.75
C GLN A 32 -5.28 2.74 -14.02
N ARG A 33 -4.14 2.65 -14.74
CA ARG A 33 -2.85 2.36 -14.14
C ARG A 33 -2.41 3.44 -13.13
N ILE A 34 -2.56 4.72 -13.46
CA ILE A 34 -2.24 5.83 -12.56
C ILE A 34 -3.09 5.76 -11.28
N LEU A 35 -4.40 5.57 -11.41
CA LEU A 35 -5.28 5.38 -10.25
C LEU A 35 -4.89 4.16 -9.43
N GLY A 36 -4.58 3.04 -10.07
CA GLY A 36 -4.12 1.84 -9.37
C GLY A 36 -2.87 2.09 -8.52
N VAL A 37 -1.90 2.85 -9.04
CA VAL A 37 -0.70 3.28 -8.30
C VAL A 37 -1.07 4.24 -7.16
N ALA A 38 -1.94 5.22 -7.41
CA ALA A 38 -2.37 6.18 -6.40
C ALA A 38 -3.10 5.50 -5.24
N TYR A 39 -4.01 4.58 -5.53
CA TYR A 39 -4.69 3.74 -4.55
C TYR A 39 -3.70 2.88 -3.76
N ALA A 40 -2.74 2.21 -4.41
CA ALA A 40 -1.70 1.45 -3.70
C ALA A 40 -0.95 2.31 -2.68
N ASN A 41 -0.51 3.50 -3.09
CA ASN A 41 0.26 4.39 -2.23
C ASN A 41 -0.57 4.99 -1.09
N ARG A 42 -1.82 5.38 -1.36
CA ARG A 42 -2.74 5.84 -0.30
C ARG A 42 -3.05 4.72 0.68
N GLY A 43 -3.19 3.48 0.20
CA GLY A 43 -3.34 2.31 1.04
C GLY A 43 -2.16 2.09 1.99
N ILE A 44 -0.92 2.21 1.49
CA ILE A 44 0.31 2.13 2.32
C ILE A 44 0.30 3.22 3.39
N LEU A 45 -0.12 4.43 3.02
CA LEU A 45 -0.20 5.55 3.95
C LEU A 45 -1.24 5.29 5.05
N ARG A 46 -2.45 4.85 4.69
CA ARG A 46 -3.50 4.48 5.65
C ARG A 46 -3.06 3.35 6.58
N ASP A 47 -2.37 2.34 6.05
CA ASP A 47 -1.82 1.21 6.81
C ASP A 47 -0.82 1.71 7.87
N ARG A 48 0.10 2.60 7.48
CA ARG A 48 1.06 3.24 8.41
C ARG A 48 0.40 4.12 9.46
N MET A 49 -0.74 4.71 9.15
CA MET A 49 -1.55 5.51 10.09
C MET A 49 -2.44 4.64 10.99
N GLY A 50 -2.56 3.33 10.72
CA GLY A 50 -3.42 2.41 11.46
C GLY A 50 -4.86 2.33 10.97
N ASP A 51 -5.20 3.00 9.86
CA ASP A 51 -6.48 2.84 9.16
C ASP A 51 -6.44 1.61 8.25
N TYR A 52 -6.44 0.44 8.87
CA TYR A 52 -6.31 -0.84 8.16
C TYR A 52 -7.52 -1.16 7.27
N SER A 53 -8.72 -0.69 7.64
CA SER A 53 -9.93 -0.83 6.83
C SER A 53 -9.86 -0.01 5.55
N GLY A 54 -9.48 1.26 5.66
CA GLY A 54 -9.31 2.14 4.51
C GLY A 54 -8.12 1.71 3.65
N ALA A 55 -7.05 1.20 4.25
CA ALA A 55 -5.93 0.61 3.52
C ALA A 55 -6.37 -0.60 2.69
N LEU A 56 -7.12 -1.53 3.29
CA LEU A 56 -7.64 -2.70 2.58
C LEU A 56 -8.57 -2.31 1.42
N SER A 57 -9.40 -1.28 1.60
CA SER A 57 -10.24 -0.76 0.52
C SER A 57 -9.41 -0.23 -0.65
N ASP A 58 -8.39 0.60 -0.36
CA ASP A 58 -7.53 1.17 -1.40
C ASP A 58 -6.71 0.09 -2.11
N TYR A 59 -6.17 -0.89 -1.38
CA TYR A 59 -5.46 -2.00 -1.99
C TYR A 59 -6.34 -2.82 -2.94
N ARG A 60 -7.63 -3.01 -2.63
CA ARG A 60 -8.56 -3.70 -3.52
C ARG A 60 -8.82 -2.93 -4.80
N GLU A 61 -8.99 -1.61 -4.73
CA GLU A 61 -9.10 -0.78 -5.92
C GLU A 61 -7.82 -0.83 -6.76
N SER A 62 -6.66 -0.79 -6.11
CA SER A 62 -5.37 -0.97 -6.79
C SER A 62 -5.28 -2.31 -7.52
N MET A 63 -5.67 -3.42 -6.86
CA MET A 63 -5.69 -4.75 -7.49
C MET A 63 -6.61 -4.82 -8.70
N ARG A 64 -7.75 -4.13 -8.66
CA ARG A 64 -8.71 -4.09 -9.75
C ARG A 64 -8.21 -3.28 -10.95
N LEU A 65 -7.49 -2.19 -10.69
CA LEU A 65 -7.08 -1.22 -11.70
C LEU A 65 -5.69 -1.48 -12.28
N ALA A 66 -4.76 -1.99 -11.47
CA ALA A 66 -3.36 -2.21 -11.83
C ALA A 66 -2.79 -3.41 -11.05
N PRO A 67 -3.19 -4.66 -11.37
CA PRO A 67 -2.77 -5.85 -10.64
C PRO A 67 -1.24 -6.01 -10.58
N GLU A 68 -0.51 -5.55 -11.60
CA GLU A 68 0.94 -5.61 -11.65
C GLU A 68 1.62 -4.80 -10.55
N VAL A 69 0.97 -3.72 -10.08
CA VAL A 69 1.46 -2.89 -8.97
C VAL A 69 1.40 -3.68 -7.66
N VAL A 70 0.36 -4.51 -7.51
CA VAL A 70 0.05 -5.20 -6.27
C VAL A 70 0.81 -6.53 -6.14
N GLU A 71 1.13 -7.18 -7.26
CA GLU A 71 1.87 -8.45 -7.30
C GLU A 71 3.39 -8.29 -7.16
N GLY A 72 3.90 -7.08 -7.38
CA GLY A 72 5.31 -6.75 -7.29
C GLY A 72 6.15 -7.35 -8.44
N PRO A 73 7.49 -7.27 -8.34
CA PRO A 73 8.37 -7.74 -9.40
C PRO A 73 8.29 -9.26 -9.57
N GLY A 74 8.09 -9.70 -10.82
CA GLY A 74 8.12 -11.11 -11.21
C GLY A 74 9.50 -11.75 -11.09
N PHE A 75 9.57 -13.07 -11.31
CA PHE A 75 10.79 -13.87 -11.17
C PHE A 75 11.99 -13.29 -11.93
N LEU A 76 11.83 -12.92 -13.20
CA LEU A 76 12.93 -12.41 -14.03
C LEU A 76 13.56 -11.14 -13.47
N VAL A 77 12.73 -10.18 -13.02
CA VAL A 77 13.22 -8.92 -12.43
C VAL A 77 13.99 -9.20 -11.15
N ARG A 78 13.48 -10.11 -10.30
CA ARG A 78 14.16 -10.52 -9.07
C ARG A 78 15.48 -11.23 -9.34
N PHE A 79 15.51 -12.14 -10.30
CA PHE A 79 16.71 -12.86 -10.73
C PHE A 79 17.80 -11.88 -11.19
N MET A 80 17.47 -10.94 -12.08
CA MET A 80 18.42 -9.93 -12.56
C MET A 80 18.94 -9.01 -11.44
N ARG A 81 18.16 -8.80 -10.39
CA ARG A 81 18.54 -7.95 -9.24
C ARG A 81 19.18 -8.73 -8.08
N ASN A 82 19.52 -10.01 -8.28
CA ASN A 82 20.04 -10.91 -7.25
C ASN A 82 19.18 -10.93 -5.97
N GLN A 83 17.85 -10.89 -6.12
CA GLN A 83 16.89 -10.93 -5.02
C GLN A 83 16.43 -12.37 -4.78
N ALA A 84 17.13 -13.11 -3.91
CA ALA A 84 16.86 -14.52 -3.64
C ALA A 84 15.43 -14.80 -3.15
N GLU A 85 14.87 -13.90 -2.32
CA GLU A 85 13.52 -14.00 -1.77
C GLU A 85 12.54 -13.07 -2.50
N LYS A 86 11.26 -13.45 -2.57
CA LYS A 86 10.20 -12.55 -3.05
C LYS A 86 9.84 -11.60 -1.91
N PRO A 87 9.99 -10.27 -2.06
CA PRO A 87 9.59 -9.35 -1.02
C PRO A 87 8.07 -9.44 -0.78
N PRO A 88 7.59 -9.16 0.45
CA PRO A 88 6.17 -9.02 0.70
C PRO A 88 5.55 -8.00 -0.25
N THR A 89 4.37 -8.35 -0.77
CA THR A 89 3.64 -7.55 -1.76
C THR A 89 2.39 -6.93 -1.15
N ILE A 90 1.78 -5.98 -1.84
CA ILE A 90 0.46 -5.46 -1.43
C ILE A 90 -0.56 -6.61 -1.42
N ALA A 91 -0.45 -7.60 -2.32
CA ALA A 91 -1.33 -8.76 -2.34
C ALA A 91 -1.17 -9.62 -1.08
N ASP A 92 0.06 -9.77 -0.58
CA ASP A 92 0.33 -10.44 0.69
C ASP A 92 -0.29 -9.66 1.85
N ARG A 93 -0.15 -8.34 1.85
CA ARG A 93 -0.74 -7.48 2.89
C ARG A 93 -2.26 -7.51 2.86
N VAL A 94 -2.89 -7.51 1.69
CA VAL A 94 -4.35 -7.64 1.53
C VAL A 94 -4.85 -8.94 2.16
N ARG A 95 -4.22 -10.08 1.83
CA ARG A 95 -4.58 -11.38 2.42
C ARG A 95 -4.46 -11.36 3.94
N TYR A 96 -3.38 -10.77 4.44
CA TYR A 96 -3.16 -10.64 5.88
C TYR A 96 -4.23 -9.77 6.56
N LEU A 97 -4.47 -8.56 6.05
CA LEU A 97 -5.48 -7.65 6.61
C LEU A 97 -6.88 -8.27 6.57
N GLN A 98 -7.23 -8.98 5.50
CA GLN A 98 -8.50 -9.72 5.43
C GLN A 98 -8.62 -10.76 6.55
N ALA A 99 -7.58 -11.55 6.78
CA ALA A 99 -7.57 -12.59 7.81
C ALA A 99 -7.59 -12.00 9.24
N GLU A 100 -6.98 -10.84 9.46
CA GLU A 100 -6.97 -10.18 10.78
C GLU A 100 -8.28 -9.43 11.06
N LEU A 101 -8.84 -8.73 10.07
CA LEU A 101 -10.02 -7.88 10.29
C LEU A 101 -11.31 -8.68 10.56
N VAL A 102 -11.37 -9.95 10.18
CA VAL A 102 -12.47 -10.86 10.55
C VAL A 102 -12.43 -11.32 12.01
N LYS A 103 -11.27 -11.22 12.67
CA LYS A 103 -11.14 -11.60 14.08
C LYS A 103 -11.77 -10.54 15.00
N PRO A 104 -12.17 -10.92 16.23
CA PRO A 104 -12.48 -9.94 17.28
C PRO A 104 -11.31 -8.97 17.49
N GLU A 105 -11.62 -7.70 17.76
CA GLU A 105 -10.61 -6.63 17.84
C GLU A 105 -9.45 -6.96 18.79
N ALA A 106 -9.75 -7.53 19.96
CA ALA A 106 -8.76 -7.93 20.96
C ALA A 106 -7.79 -9.04 20.51
N GLN A 107 -8.12 -9.76 19.42
CA GLN A 107 -7.31 -10.86 18.88
C GLN A 107 -6.54 -10.48 17.62
N ARG A 108 -6.74 -9.27 17.09
CA ARG A 108 -6.11 -8.82 15.85
C ARG A 108 -4.65 -8.51 16.09
N LEU A 109 -3.79 -9.02 15.21
CA LEU A 109 -2.39 -8.62 15.13
C LEU A 109 -2.23 -7.81 13.84
N LEU A 110 -2.28 -6.48 13.91
CA LEU A 110 -2.28 -5.62 12.70
C LEU A 110 -0.93 -4.94 12.46
N ARG A 111 -0.11 -4.83 13.51
CA ARG A 111 1.25 -4.29 13.46
C ARG A 111 2.16 -5.04 14.42
N MET A 112 3.45 -5.09 14.10
CA MET A 112 4.47 -5.70 14.96
C MET A 112 5.64 -4.72 15.05
N PRO A 113 5.60 -3.71 15.94
CA PRO A 113 6.55 -2.59 15.92
C PRO A 113 8.02 -3.01 15.94
N ALA A 114 8.35 -4.10 16.63
CA ALA A 114 9.71 -4.64 16.67
C ALA A 114 10.18 -5.24 15.34
N ILE A 115 9.28 -5.81 14.54
CA ILE A 115 9.56 -6.30 13.18
C ILE A 115 9.54 -5.13 12.20
N ASP A 116 8.55 -4.26 12.30
CA ASP A 116 8.40 -3.08 11.43
C ASP A 116 9.63 -2.17 11.52
N ALA A 117 10.23 -2.02 12.71
CA ALA A 117 11.46 -1.26 12.90
C ALA A 117 12.72 -1.95 12.32
N ARG A 118 12.70 -3.28 12.16
CA ARG A 118 13.82 -4.05 11.55
C ARG A 118 13.76 -4.07 10.03
N GLN A 119 12.56 -3.93 9.45
CA GLN A 119 12.42 -3.69 8.03
C GLN A 119 13.00 -2.31 7.75
N ARG A 120 14.22 -2.28 7.18
CA ARG A 120 14.92 -1.03 6.86
C ARG A 120 13.95 -0.10 6.12
N ALA A 121 13.63 1.05 6.71
CA ALA A 121 13.40 2.22 5.88
C ALA A 121 14.64 2.33 5.00
N TYR A 122 14.51 2.60 3.71
CA TYR A 122 15.66 3.00 2.91
C TYR A 122 16.25 4.26 3.58
N SER A 123 17.19 4.06 4.49
CA SER A 123 18.00 5.10 5.08
C SER A 123 19.07 5.33 4.03
N ILE A 124 18.94 6.44 3.32
CA ILE A 124 20.03 6.97 2.51
C ILE A 124 20.92 7.65 3.52
N ASP A 125 21.87 6.90 4.06
CA ASP A 125 22.96 7.43 4.87
C ASP A 125 23.94 8.18 3.94
#